data_AF-A0A4P6MD18-F1
#
_entry.id   AF-A0A4P6MD18-F1
#
_cell.length_a   1.000
_cell.length_b   1.000
_cell.length_c   1.000
_cell.angle_alpha   90.00
_cell.angle_beta   90.00
_cell.angle_gamma   90.00
#
_symmetry.space_group_name_H-M   'P 1'
#
loop_
_entity.id
_entity.type
_entity.pdbx_description
1 polymer ?
#
loop_
_entity_poly.entity_id
_entity_poly.type
_entity_poly.pdbx_seq_one_letter_code
_entity_poly.pdbx_strand_id
1 'polypeptide(L)'
;MKRLLILIAGLALTLAIVLVLAPTLSQRPAEMAIEVEEFASELEENLSASVPPPDEVIILEEPVMIAPPEPEEPFFNVRVSFATNRGLSADPGRRPADQFTSDHGVLLWGQADVSIPTIHTRGELETPGWLERKIFGMDPARHIVLQDVLIGTEDAVLSALRTELANTSANAVLLYVHGYSTTFEKAARRMAQMKHDLEFDGPAVFFSWPSKGATAAYPHDSNMVRVTQPRMKEVLAKLSNQGADRVVVIAHSMGTQILSYALTDLIREDPEAAARIRTVILAAPDIDARVFTEQLAPAFRALPEPVTLYASSNDTALKASRRFNGYDRIGDASEVLQALEGIVVIDASNVISDFFGHVYFAENTSILSDIYRKVNLGLSADKREGLVQIDTETGAIWRITGP
;
A
#
# COMPACT_ATOMS: atom_id res chain seq x y z
N MET A 1 -39.52 -13.87 -28.65
CA MET A 1 -40.29 -14.20 -27.43
C MET A 1 -39.67 -13.68 -26.12
N LYS A 2 -38.36 -13.79 -25.86
CA LYS A 2 -37.75 -13.24 -24.62
C LYS A 2 -37.80 -11.70 -24.49
N ARG A 3 -37.76 -10.94 -25.59
CA ARG A 3 -37.89 -9.47 -25.57
C ARG A 3 -39.31 -8.94 -25.33
N LEU A 4 -40.34 -9.74 -25.64
CA LEU A 4 -41.75 -9.40 -25.39
C LEU A 4 -42.14 -9.66 -23.91
N LEU A 5 -41.50 -10.64 -23.26
CA LEU A 5 -41.67 -10.88 -21.81
C LEU A 5 -41.05 -9.76 -20.94
N ILE A 6 -39.95 -9.14 -21.39
CA ILE A 6 -39.29 -8.06 -20.65
C ILE A 6 -40.12 -6.76 -20.68
N LEU A 7 -40.80 -6.49 -21.80
CA LEU A 7 -41.68 -5.32 -21.93
C LEU A 7 -42.96 -5.45 -21.07
N ILE A 8 -43.52 -6.66 -20.98
CA ILE A 8 -44.71 -6.95 -20.15
C ILE A 8 -44.36 -6.94 -18.65
N ALA A 9 -43.16 -7.39 -18.27
CA ALA A 9 -42.68 -7.31 -16.89
C ALA A 9 -42.40 -5.86 -16.44
N GLY A 10 -41.92 -5.00 -17.34
CA GLY A 10 -41.70 -3.57 -17.06
C GLY A 10 -43.00 -2.78 -16.86
N LEU A 11 -44.06 -3.10 -17.62
CA LEU A 11 -45.38 -2.46 -17.48
C LEU A 11 -46.12 -2.91 -16.21
N ALA A 12 -45.91 -4.16 -15.78
CA ALA A 12 -46.48 -4.68 -14.53
C ALA A 12 -45.82 -4.07 -13.28
N LEU A 13 -44.52 -3.74 -13.35
CA LEU A 13 -43.79 -3.13 -12.24
C LEU A 13 -44.14 -1.64 -12.06
N THR A 14 -44.38 -0.91 -13.15
CA THR A 14 -44.86 0.48 -13.09
C THR A 14 -46.30 0.57 -12.57
N LEU A 15 -47.16 -0.39 -12.90
CA LEU A 15 -48.53 -0.45 -12.36
C LEU A 15 -48.56 -0.85 -10.88
N ALA A 16 -47.61 -1.67 -10.41
CA ALA A 16 -47.50 -2.05 -8.99
C ALA A 16 -46.99 -0.90 -8.09
N ILE A 17 -46.16 0.00 -8.63
CA ILE A 17 -45.65 1.17 -7.89
C ILE A 17 -46.75 2.22 -7.69
N VAL A 18 -47.67 2.36 -8.64
CA VAL A 18 -48.86 3.24 -8.51
C VAL A 18 -49.86 2.71 -7.48
N LEU A 19 -49.90 1.39 -7.24
CA LEU A 19 -50.83 0.74 -6.30
C LEU A 19 -50.32 0.62 -4.86
N VAL A 20 -49.02 0.80 -4.59
CA VAL A 20 -48.43 0.67 -3.23
C VAL A 20 -48.24 2.02 -2.53
N LEU A 21 -48.40 3.14 -3.23
CA LEU A 21 -48.29 4.50 -2.67
C LEU A 21 -49.63 5.15 -2.31
N ALA A 22 -50.75 4.41 -2.38
CA ALA A 22 -52.04 4.90 -1.91
C ALA A 22 -52.35 4.41 -0.49
N PRO A 23 -52.01 5.21 0.53
CA PRO A 23 -52.93 5.37 1.63
C PRO A 23 -53.36 6.84 1.78
N THR A 24 -54.66 7.00 1.98
CA THR A 24 -55.30 8.13 2.64
C THR A 24 -55.23 9.49 1.97
N LEU A 25 -56.07 9.72 0.95
CA LEU A 25 -56.78 11.00 0.83
C LEU A 25 -58.22 10.74 0.37
N SER A 26 -59.07 10.60 1.37
CA SER A 26 -60.52 10.74 1.27
C SER A 26 -60.84 12.24 1.13
N GLN A 27 -61.78 12.55 0.24
CA GLN A 27 -62.50 13.84 0.08
C GLN A 27 -61.78 14.97 -0.67
N ARG A 28 -62.11 15.12 -1.97
CA ARG A 28 -62.86 16.26 -2.56
C ARG A 28 -62.83 16.19 -4.11
N PRO A 29 -63.98 16.23 -4.80
CA PRO A 29 -64.04 16.39 -6.26
C PRO A 29 -64.18 17.87 -6.64
N ALA A 30 -63.52 18.29 -7.72
CA ALA A 30 -63.91 19.37 -8.68
C ALA A 30 -62.75 20.24 -9.23
N GLU A 31 -61.54 20.23 -8.66
CA GLU A 31 -60.46 21.16 -9.11
C GLU A 31 -59.38 20.51 -10.02
N MET A 32 -59.33 19.18 -10.13
CA MET A 32 -58.27 18.49 -10.91
C MET A 32 -58.62 18.26 -12.39
N ALA A 33 -59.84 18.59 -12.81
CA ALA A 33 -60.28 18.43 -14.21
C ALA A 33 -59.89 19.62 -15.10
N ILE A 34 -59.50 20.75 -14.51
CA ILE A 34 -59.21 22.00 -15.23
C ILE A 34 -57.77 22.03 -15.74
N GLU A 35 -56.80 21.44 -15.02
CA GLU A 35 -55.38 21.42 -15.43
C GLU A 35 -55.05 20.45 -16.58
N VAL A 36 -55.92 19.48 -16.89
CA VAL A 36 -55.68 18.50 -17.97
C VAL A 36 -56.18 19.02 -19.32
N GLU A 37 -57.23 19.85 -19.34
CA GLU A 37 -57.76 20.47 -20.56
C GLU A 37 -56.89 21.63 -21.05
N GLU A 38 -56.31 22.41 -20.13
CA GLU A 38 -55.42 23.54 -20.46
C GLU A 38 -54.12 23.06 -21.14
N PHE A 39 -53.55 21.95 -20.66
CA PHE A 39 -52.34 21.32 -21.21
C PHE A 39 -52.54 20.66 -22.58
N ALA A 40 -53.77 20.21 -22.88
CA ALA A 40 -54.11 19.65 -24.19
C ALA A 40 -54.23 20.74 -25.27
N SER A 41 -54.67 21.95 -24.89
CA SER A 41 -54.80 23.08 -25.82
C SER A 41 -53.45 23.67 -26.24
N GLU A 42 -52.46 23.72 -25.34
CA GLU A 42 -51.09 24.15 -25.64
C GLU A 42 -50.33 23.16 -26.56
N LEU A 43 -50.74 21.89 -26.57
CA LEU A 43 -50.19 20.86 -27.45
C LEU A 43 -50.75 20.96 -28.87
N GLU A 44 -52.03 21.32 -29.05
CA GLU A 44 -52.62 21.50 -30.38
C GLU A 44 -52.17 22.81 -31.05
N GLU A 45 -51.91 23.87 -30.29
CA GLU A 45 -51.46 25.16 -30.84
C GLU A 45 -50.01 25.10 -31.38
N ASN A 46 -49.16 24.24 -30.81
CA ASN A 46 -47.78 24.03 -31.28
C ASN A 46 -47.65 23.07 -32.48
N LEU A 47 -48.71 22.37 -32.88
CA LEU A 47 -48.72 21.44 -34.03
C LEU A 47 -49.17 22.09 -35.35
N SER A 48 -49.51 23.38 -35.34
CA SER A 48 -50.05 24.12 -36.50
C SER A 48 -49.04 25.04 -37.22
N ALA A 49 -47.76 25.04 -36.86
CA ALA A 49 -46.78 25.91 -37.52
C ALA A 49 -46.15 25.25 -38.77
N SER A 50 -46.42 25.86 -39.93
CA SER A 50 -45.95 25.62 -41.30
C SER A 50 -44.79 24.64 -41.56
N VAL A 51 -45.04 23.66 -42.43
CA VAL A 51 -44.02 22.81 -43.07
C VAL A 51 -43.21 23.63 -44.10
N PRO A 52 -41.87 23.76 -43.98
CA PRO A 52 -41.03 24.38 -45.00
C PRO A 52 -40.70 23.40 -46.15
N PRO A 53 -40.33 23.89 -47.36
CA PRO A 53 -40.13 23.06 -48.55
C PRO A 53 -38.90 22.14 -48.42
N PRO A 54 -38.84 21.04 -49.19
CA PRO A 54 -37.79 20.04 -49.04
C PRO A 54 -36.57 20.49 -49.82
N ASP A 55 -35.53 20.96 -49.14
CA ASP A 55 -34.13 20.90 -49.59
C ASP A 55 -33.22 21.42 -48.47
N GLU A 56 -33.06 20.60 -47.43
CA GLU A 56 -31.86 20.63 -46.58
C GLU A 56 -31.70 19.25 -45.94
N VAL A 57 -30.63 18.55 -46.31
CA VAL A 57 -30.27 17.26 -45.70
C VAL A 57 -29.76 17.57 -44.29
N ILE A 58 -30.66 17.55 -43.31
CA ILE A 58 -30.28 17.51 -41.90
C ILE A 58 -29.78 16.09 -41.63
N ILE A 59 -28.47 15.94 -41.51
CA ILE A 59 -27.89 14.75 -40.90
C ILE A 59 -28.28 14.81 -39.42
N LEU A 60 -29.32 14.05 -39.04
CA LEU A 60 -29.62 13.81 -37.64
C LEU A 60 -28.46 12.97 -37.09
N GLU A 61 -27.53 13.60 -36.39
CA GLU A 61 -26.56 12.87 -35.58
C GLU A 61 -27.36 11.96 -34.64
N GLU A 62 -27.10 10.65 -34.71
CA GLU A 62 -27.75 9.70 -33.83
C GLU A 62 -27.55 10.16 -32.38
N PRO A 63 -28.59 10.13 -31.52
CA PRO A 63 -28.42 10.49 -30.13
C PRO A 63 -27.35 9.58 -29.53
N VAL A 64 -26.20 10.17 -29.17
CA VAL A 64 -25.16 9.48 -28.41
C VAL A 64 -25.83 9.01 -27.13
N MET A 65 -26.15 7.73 -27.05
CA MET A 65 -26.52 7.11 -25.79
C MET A 65 -25.29 7.19 -24.90
N ILE A 66 -25.27 8.19 -24.02
CA ILE A 66 -24.35 8.22 -22.88
C ILE A 66 -24.75 6.99 -22.07
N ALA A 67 -23.95 5.92 -22.19
CA ALA A 67 -24.09 4.78 -21.31
C ALA A 67 -24.09 5.32 -19.87
N PRO A 68 -24.95 4.79 -18.98
CA PRO A 68 -24.86 5.12 -17.56
C PRO A 68 -23.39 4.97 -17.15
N PRO A 69 -22.82 5.90 -16.36
CA PRO A 69 -21.47 5.72 -15.87
C PRO A 69 -21.38 4.32 -15.27
N GLU A 70 -20.36 3.55 -15.68
CA GLU A 70 -20.15 2.23 -15.07
C GLU A 70 -20.13 2.42 -13.55
N PRO A 71 -20.80 1.54 -12.77
CA PRO A 71 -20.83 1.69 -11.33
C PRO A 71 -19.38 1.76 -10.85
N GLU A 72 -19.00 2.88 -10.21
CA GLU A 72 -17.65 3.06 -9.69
C GLU A 72 -17.31 1.84 -8.84
N GLU A 73 -16.24 1.12 -9.20
CA GLU A 73 -15.80 -0.02 -8.42
C GLU A 73 -15.60 0.45 -6.97
N PRO A 74 -16.05 -0.31 -5.96
CA PRO A 74 -15.98 0.13 -4.57
C PRO A 74 -14.55 0.13 -4.01
N PHE A 75 -13.53 -0.02 -4.87
CA PHE A 75 -12.12 -0.07 -4.56
C PHE A 75 -11.27 0.50 -5.71
N PHE A 76 -10.05 0.91 -5.37
CA PHE A 76 -9.00 1.26 -6.32
C PHE A 76 -8.05 0.07 -6.51
N ASN A 77 -7.57 -0.14 -7.73
CA ASN A 77 -6.52 -1.12 -8.00
C ASN A 77 -5.14 -0.47 -7.93
N VAL A 78 -4.30 -0.99 -7.03
CA VAL A 78 -2.91 -0.58 -6.87
C VAL A 78 -2.00 -1.71 -7.34
N ARG A 79 -1.30 -1.46 -8.44
CA ARG A 79 -0.26 -2.35 -8.94
C ARG A 79 1.06 -2.09 -8.23
N VAL A 80 1.67 -3.16 -7.71
CA VAL A 80 3.00 -3.15 -7.11
C VAL A 80 3.86 -4.24 -7.75
N SER A 81 5.14 -3.95 -7.96
CA SER A 81 6.09 -4.95 -8.42
C SER A 81 6.69 -5.70 -7.23
N PHE A 82 7.26 -6.87 -7.47
CA PHE A 82 7.95 -7.62 -6.44
C PHE A 82 9.22 -8.28 -6.93
N ALA A 83 10.12 -8.49 -5.96
CA ALA A 83 11.20 -9.45 -6.04
C ALA A 83 11.05 -10.44 -4.88
N THR A 84 11.24 -11.73 -5.12
CA THR A 84 11.09 -12.75 -4.07
C THR A 84 12.09 -13.88 -4.23
N ASN A 85 12.66 -14.34 -3.13
CA ASN A 85 13.43 -15.59 -3.07
C ASN A 85 12.67 -16.69 -2.30
N ARG A 86 11.34 -16.63 -2.31
CA ARG A 86 10.48 -17.74 -1.87
C ARG A 86 10.49 -18.86 -2.92
N GLY A 87 10.38 -20.09 -2.46
CA GLY A 87 10.17 -21.25 -3.32
C GLY A 87 8.82 -21.17 -4.03
N LEU A 88 8.71 -21.79 -5.20
CA LEU A 88 7.44 -21.97 -5.89
C LEU A 88 6.73 -23.22 -5.37
N SER A 89 5.41 -23.14 -5.22
CA SER A 89 4.60 -24.32 -4.92
C SER A 89 4.47 -25.20 -6.15
N ALA A 90 4.70 -26.51 -5.98
CA ALA A 90 4.45 -27.50 -7.03
C ALA A 90 2.95 -27.74 -7.26
N ASP A 91 2.12 -27.41 -6.27
CA ASP A 91 0.67 -27.54 -6.30
C ASP A 91 0.05 -26.27 -5.69
N PRO A 92 -0.01 -25.17 -6.47
CA PRO A 92 -0.55 -23.92 -5.95
C PRO A 92 -2.06 -24.06 -5.73
N GLY A 93 -2.50 -23.61 -4.55
CA GLY A 93 -3.92 -23.44 -4.25
C GLY A 93 -4.59 -22.38 -5.13
N ARG A 94 -5.84 -22.07 -4.82
CA ARG A 94 -6.66 -21.14 -5.63
C ARG A 94 -6.30 -19.66 -5.45
N ARG A 95 -5.59 -19.29 -4.38
CA ARG A 95 -5.31 -17.88 -4.10
C ARG A 95 -4.03 -17.46 -4.82
N PRO A 96 -3.91 -16.20 -5.27
CA PRO A 96 -2.71 -15.73 -5.98
C PRO A 96 -1.41 -15.97 -5.23
N ALA A 97 -1.43 -15.82 -3.91
CA ALA A 97 -0.26 -16.04 -3.05
C ALA A 97 0.12 -17.52 -2.84
N ASP A 98 -0.77 -18.48 -3.16
CA ASP A 98 -0.49 -19.91 -2.99
C ASP A 98 0.59 -20.42 -3.96
N GLN A 99 1.00 -19.59 -4.93
CA GLN A 99 2.15 -19.83 -5.81
C GLN A 99 3.48 -19.87 -5.06
N PHE A 100 3.57 -19.26 -3.87
CA PHE A 100 4.83 -19.13 -3.12
C PHE A 100 4.81 -19.90 -1.82
N THR A 101 5.90 -20.62 -1.54
CA THR A 101 6.12 -21.32 -0.26
C THR A 101 6.89 -20.43 0.72
N SER A 102 7.20 -20.99 1.89
CA SER A 102 8.11 -20.37 2.87
C SER A 102 9.53 -20.97 2.83
N ASP A 103 9.83 -21.72 1.77
CA ASP A 103 11.17 -22.27 1.54
C ASP A 103 12.00 -21.29 0.73
N HIS A 104 13.31 -21.44 0.78
CA HIS A 104 14.22 -20.64 -0.03
C HIS A 104 14.22 -21.11 -1.50
N GLY A 105 14.07 -20.17 -2.43
CA GLY A 105 14.08 -20.39 -3.88
C GLY A 105 15.11 -19.54 -4.61
N VAL A 106 15.02 -19.54 -5.94
CA VAL A 106 15.73 -18.57 -6.79
C VAL A 106 15.08 -17.19 -6.67
N LEU A 107 15.80 -16.13 -7.08
CA LEU A 107 15.21 -14.80 -7.14
C LEU A 107 14.25 -14.73 -8.33
N LEU A 108 12.99 -14.39 -8.05
CA LEU A 108 11.91 -14.23 -9.01
C LEU A 108 11.39 -12.79 -8.97
N TRP A 109 10.88 -12.33 -10.11
CA TRP A 109 10.28 -11.02 -10.27
C TRP A 109 8.84 -11.14 -10.76
N GLY A 110 8.02 -10.14 -10.45
CA GLY A 110 6.66 -10.09 -10.98
C GLY A 110 5.91 -8.84 -10.55
N GLN A 111 4.60 -8.87 -10.80
CA GLN A 111 3.66 -7.83 -10.42
C GLN A 111 2.50 -8.43 -9.64
N ALA A 112 1.99 -7.67 -8.68
CA ALA A 112 0.83 -8.01 -7.89
C ALA A 112 -0.17 -6.86 -7.95
N ASP A 113 -1.44 -7.22 -8.18
CA ASP A 113 -2.55 -6.29 -8.18
C ASP A 113 -3.29 -6.40 -6.85
N VAL A 114 -3.40 -5.27 -6.15
CA VAL A 114 -4.02 -5.20 -4.83
C VAL A 114 -5.15 -4.18 -4.87
N SER A 115 -6.35 -4.59 -4.46
CA SER A 115 -7.47 -3.67 -4.30
C SER A 115 -7.38 -2.95 -2.95
N ILE A 116 -7.68 -1.66 -2.92
CA ILE A 116 -7.82 -0.84 -1.71
C ILE A 116 -9.25 -0.27 -1.70
N PRO A 117 -10.05 -0.52 -0.64
CA PRO A 117 -11.43 -0.08 -0.62
C PRO A 117 -11.54 1.45 -0.66
N THR A 118 -12.58 1.99 -1.27
CA THR A 118 -12.81 3.46 -1.32
C THR A 118 -13.03 4.08 0.06
N ILE A 119 -13.47 3.27 1.03
CA ILE A 119 -13.62 3.62 2.45
C ILE A 119 -12.32 3.49 3.25
N HIS A 120 -11.19 3.26 2.58
CA HIS A 120 -9.90 3.03 3.24
C HIS A 120 -9.51 4.18 4.15
N THR A 121 -8.99 3.83 5.31
CA THR A 121 -8.48 4.78 6.29
C THR A 121 -6.96 4.74 6.34
N ARG A 122 -6.35 5.91 6.20
CA ARG A 122 -4.89 6.05 6.15
C ARG A 122 -4.22 5.38 7.35
N GLY A 123 -3.23 4.53 7.10
CA GLY A 123 -2.47 3.77 8.11
C GLY A 123 -3.08 2.42 8.49
N GLU A 124 -4.35 2.18 8.17
CA GLU A 124 -5.03 0.92 8.48
C GLU A 124 -4.70 -0.16 7.44
N LEU A 125 -4.75 -1.42 7.85
CA LEU A 125 -4.67 -2.56 6.92
C LEU A 125 -5.95 -3.37 7.05
N GLU A 126 -7.02 -2.91 6.40
CA GLU A 126 -8.35 -3.47 6.52
C GLU A 126 -8.31 -4.96 6.15
N THR A 127 -8.54 -5.79 7.16
CA THR A 127 -8.45 -7.25 7.08
C THR A 127 -9.64 -7.82 7.85
N PRO A 128 -10.34 -8.84 7.32
CA PRO A 128 -11.42 -9.47 8.06
C PRO A 128 -10.88 -10.16 9.31
N GLY A 129 -11.73 -10.26 10.34
CA GLY A 129 -11.41 -11.07 11.51
C GLY A 129 -11.14 -12.54 11.12
N TRP A 130 -10.37 -13.29 11.93
CA TRP A 130 -9.97 -14.67 11.58
C TRP A 130 -11.17 -15.58 11.25
N LEU A 131 -12.27 -15.45 12.01
CA LEU A 131 -13.48 -16.23 11.83
C LEU A 131 -14.26 -15.78 10.58
N GLU A 132 -14.38 -14.47 10.39
CA GLU A 132 -15.00 -13.86 9.21
C GLU A 132 -14.27 -14.29 7.93
N ARG A 133 -12.94 -14.21 7.91
CA ARG A 133 -12.11 -14.65 6.78
C ARG A 133 -12.36 -16.11 6.42
N LYS A 134 -12.57 -16.98 7.42
CA LYS A 134 -12.80 -18.41 7.19
C LYS A 134 -14.20 -18.69 6.63
N ILE A 135 -15.20 -17.88 6.97
CA ILE A 135 -16.60 -18.10 6.58
C ILE A 135 -16.92 -17.37 5.26
N PHE A 136 -16.50 -16.11 5.13
CA PHE A 136 -16.89 -15.19 4.06
C PHE A 136 -15.75 -14.83 3.11
N GLY A 137 -14.51 -15.14 3.45
CA GLY A 137 -13.35 -14.77 2.65
C GLY A 137 -12.94 -13.30 2.84
N MET A 138 -12.33 -12.72 1.82
CA MET A 138 -12.02 -11.28 1.78
C MET A 138 -12.92 -10.57 0.79
N ASP A 139 -13.31 -9.35 1.14
CA ASP A 139 -14.19 -8.48 0.35
C ASP A 139 -13.42 -7.23 -0.08
N PRO A 140 -13.17 -7.03 -1.38
CA PRO A 140 -12.45 -5.86 -1.92
C PRO A 140 -13.10 -4.51 -1.57
N ALA A 141 -14.42 -4.47 -1.35
CA ALA A 141 -15.13 -3.25 -0.98
C ALA A 141 -14.89 -2.85 0.49
N ARG A 142 -14.34 -3.76 1.31
CA ARG A 142 -14.15 -3.57 2.76
C ARG A 142 -12.72 -3.79 3.22
N HIS A 143 -11.91 -4.48 2.42
CA HIS A 143 -10.60 -4.98 2.80
C HIS A 143 -9.59 -4.72 1.70
N ILE A 144 -8.34 -4.53 2.10
CA ILE A 144 -7.23 -4.55 1.16
C ILE A 144 -7.01 -6.00 0.73
N VAL A 145 -7.08 -6.30 -0.56
CA VAL A 145 -7.06 -7.69 -1.06
C VAL A 145 -6.03 -7.86 -2.18
N LEU A 146 -5.18 -8.89 -2.08
CA LEU A 146 -4.35 -9.34 -3.19
C LEU A 146 -5.23 -10.06 -4.22
N GLN A 147 -5.45 -9.41 -5.36
CA GLN A 147 -6.35 -9.87 -6.44
C GLN A 147 -5.63 -10.82 -7.38
N ASP A 148 -4.43 -10.45 -7.83
CA ASP A 148 -3.67 -11.22 -8.81
C ASP A 148 -2.16 -11.11 -8.59
N VAL A 149 -1.43 -12.11 -9.08
CA VAL A 149 0.03 -12.22 -9.06
C VAL A 149 0.50 -12.79 -10.39
N LEU A 150 1.27 -11.99 -11.12
CA LEU A 150 1.89 -12.38 -12.37
C LEU A 150 3.40 -12.46 -12.18
N ILE A 151 3.96 -13.67 -12.24
CA ILE A 151 5.41 -13.89 -12.29
C ILE A 151 5.88 -13.54 -13.71
N GLY A 152 6.86 -12.64 -13.79
CA GLY A 152 7.45 -12.18 -15.05
C GLY A 152 8.94 -12.49 -15.13
N THR A 153 9.52 -12.27 -16.31
CA THR A 153 10.98 -12.22 -16.40
C THR A 153 11.49 -10.96 -15.71
N GLU A 154 12.72 -11.02 -15.19
CA GLU A 154 13.36 -9.85 -14.60
C GLU A 154 13.35 -8.66 -15.55
N ASP A 155 13.79 -8.85 -16.80
CA ASP A 155 13.83 -7.78 -17.80
C ASP A 155 12.46 -7.14 -18.07
N ALA A 156 11.38 -7.95 -18.10
CA ALA A 156 10.04 -7.44 -18.32
C ALA A 156 9.58 -6.56 -17.15
N VAL A 157 9.81 -7.02 -15.91
CA VAL A 157 9.44 -6.27 -14.70
C VAL A 157 10.26 -5.00 -14.56
N LEU A 158 11.58 -5.07 -14.74
CA LEU A 158 12.47 -3.89 -14.71
C LEU A 158 12.14 -2.90 -15.83
N SER A 159 11.77 -3.37 -17.03
CA SER A 159 11.29 -2.51 -18.12
C SER A 159 9.97 -1.79 -17.77
N ALA A 160 9.02 -2.49 -17.14
CA ALA A 160 7.79 -1.89 -16.66
C ALA A 160 8.06 -0.81 -15.59
N LEU A 161 8.97 -1.08 -14.65
CA LEU A 161 9.40 -0.09 -13.64
C LEU A 161 10.00 1.16 -14.28
N ARG A 162 10.86 1.02 -15.29
CA ARG A 162 11.43 2.16 -16.03
C ARG A 162 10.37 2.97 -16.76
N THR A 163 9.38 2.29 -17.34
CA THR A 163 8.27 2.94 -18.03
C THR A 163 7.39 3.73 -17.05
N GLU A 164 7.07 3.16 -15.89
CA GLU A 164 6.33 3.86 -14.83
C GLU A 164 7.14 5.06 -14.31
N LEU A 165 8.43 4.86 -14.01
CA LEU A 165 9.33 5.90 -13.53
C LEU A 165 9.38 7.12 -14.46
N ALA A 166 9.47 6.89 -15.78
CA ALA A 166 9.51 7.96 -16.78
C ALA A 166 8.25 8.83 -16.83
N ASN A 167 7.14 8.36 -16.25
CA ASN A 167 5.86 9.07 -16.20
C ASN A 167 5.56 9.68 -14.82
N THR A 168 6.52 9.64 -13.89
CA THR A 168 6.33 10.10 -12.50
C THR A 168 7.12 11.38 -12.22
N SER A 169 6.58 12.23 -11.35
CA SER A 169 7.26 13.47 -10.95
C SER A 169 8.34 13.22 -9.89
N ALA A 170 8.21 12.16 -9.09
CA ALA A 170 9.12 11.89 -7.98
C ALA A 170 10.51 11.39 -8.44
N ASN A 171 10.62 10.86 -9.66
CA ASN A 171 11.79 10.16 -10.20
C ASN A 171 12.45 9.23 -9.16
N ALA A 172 11.62 8.47 -8.44
CA ALA A 172 12.04 7.64 -7.34
C ALA A 172 11.33 6.29 -7.34
N VAL A 173 12.04 5.27 -6.86
CA VAL A 173 11.48 3.92 -6.62
C VAL A 173 11.36 3.70 -5.12
N LEU A 174 10.22 3.20 -4.67
CA LEU A 174 9.98 2.80 -3.28
C LEU A 174 10.14 1.29 -3.13
N LEU A 175 11.08 0.85 -2.30
CA LEU A 175 11.31 -0.54 -1.93
C LEU A 175 10.85 -0.80 -0.49
N TYR A 176 9.95 -1.75 -0.29
CA TYR A 176 9.56 -2.25 1.03
C TYR A 176 10.16 -3.63 1.33
N VAL A 177 10.73 -3.79 2.53
CA VAL A 177 11.28 -5.06 3.03
C VAL A 177 10.56 -5.47 4.31
N HIS A 178 9.75 -6.52 4.22
CA HIS A 178 8.94 -6.96 5.36
C HIS A 178 9.74 -7.63 6.48
N GLY A 179 9.16 -7.70 7.68
CA GLY A 179 9.74 -8.35 8.86
C GLY A 179 9.44 -9.86 8.95
N TYR A 180 9.70 -10.44 10.13
CA TYR A 180 9.42 -11.85 10.43
C TYR A 180 7.90 -12.14 10.43
N SER A 181 7.53 -13.42 10.44
CA SER A 181 6.14 -13.90 10.46
C SER A 181 5.22 -13.25 9.40
N THR A 182 5.79 -12.92 8.24
CA THR A 182 5.05 -12.26 7.14
C THR A 182 5.00 -13.17 5.92
N THR A 183 3.81 -13.39 5.38
CA THR A 183 3.55 -14.15 4.14
C THR A 183 3.69 -13.24 2.91
N PHE A 184 3.81 -13.81 1.71
CA PHE A 184 3.77 -13.03 0.45
C PHE A 184 2.53 -12.12 0.36
N GLU A 185 1.34 -12.66 0.63
CA GLU A 185 0.07 -11.90 0.62
C GLU A 185 0.11 -10.66 1.53
N LYS A 186 0.51 -10.83 2.79
CA LYS A 186 0.68 -9.72 3.74
C LYS A 186 1.69 -8.67 3.25
N ALA A 187 2.81 -9.09 2.66
CA ALA A 187 3.82 -8.16 2.13
C ALA A 187 3.28 -7.34 0.94
N ALA A 188 2.59 -7.99 0.00
CA ALA A 188 1.97 -7.32 -1.14
C ALA A 188 0.92 -6.29 -0.70
N ARG A 189 0.01 -6.69 0.20
CA ARG A 189 -1.03 -5.81 0.76
C ARG A 189 -0.42 -4.60 1.46
N ARG A 190 0.64 -4.82 2.26
CA ARG A 190 1.31 -3.74 2.99
C ARG A 190 2.03 -2.76 2.07
N MET A 191 2.66 -3.25 0.99
CA MET A 191 3.28 -2.37 -0.01
C MET A 191 2.24 -1.53 -0.75
N ALA A 192 1.13 -2.14 -1.17
CA ALA A 192 0.05 -1.40 -1.84
C ALA A 192 -0.55 -0.32 -0.93
N GLN A 193 -0.85 -0.67 0.32
CA GLN A 193 -1.29 0.27 1.33
C GLN A 193 -0.27 1.40 1.52
N MET A 194 1.01 1.09 1.69
CA MET A 194 2.06 2.09 1.86
C MET A 194 2.21 3.01 0.64
N LYS A 195 2.13 2.49 -0.60
CA LYS A 195 2.15 3.31 -1.82
C LYS A 195 0.99 4.31 -1.81
N HIS A 196 -0.21 3.84 -1.49
CA HIS A 196 -1.42 4.65 -1.45
C HIS A 196 -1.36 5.69 -0.33
N ASP A 197 -1.04 5.25 0.89
CA ASP A 197 -1.01 6.07 2.09
C ASP A 197 0.11 7.09 2.11
N LEU A 198 1.21 6.84 1.42
CA LEU A 198 2.26 7.85 1.23
C LEU A 198 1.99 8.73 0.02
N GLU A 199 0.92 8.49 -0.76
CA GLU A 199 0.67 9.16 -2.03
C GLU A 199 1.93 9.12 -2.92
N PHE A 200 2.63 7.98 -2.90
CA PHE A 200 3.93 7.86 -3.56
C PHE A 200 3.75 7.77 -5.07
N ASP A 201 4.06 8.88 -5.75
CA ASP A 201 4.07 9.00 -7.21
C ASP A 201 5.32 8.35 -7.80
N GLY A 202 5.36 7.02 -7.82
CA GLY A 202 6.47 6.27 -8.38
C GLY A 202 6.28 4.75 -8.35
N PRO A 203 7.18 4.01 -9.02
CA PRO A 203 7.17 2.56 -8.95
C PRO A 203 7.39 2.07 -7.51
N ALA A 204 6.53 1.15 -7.08
CA ALA A 204 6.60 0.53 -5.77
C ALA A 204 6.95 -0.95 -5.91
N VAL A 205 7.95 -1.38 -5.14
CA VAL A 205 8.50 -2.73 -5.16
C VAL A 205 8.50 -3.26 -3.74
N PHE A 206 8.06 -4.50 -3.53
CA PHE A 206 8.32 -5.18 -2.26
C PHE A 206 9.24 -6.38 -2.45
N PHE A 207 10.13 -6.56 -1.48
CA PHE A 207 10.95 -7.76 -1.41
C PHE A 207 10.31 -8.77 -0.45
N SER A 208 9.88 -9.92 -0.99
CA SER A 208 9.30 -10.99 -0.20
C SER A 208 10.29 -12.12 0.03
N TRP A 209 10.83 -12.22 1.25
CA TRP A 209 11.78 -13.26 1.64
C TRP A 209 11.08 -14.41 2.38
N PRO A 210 11.67 -15.63 2.45
CA PRO A 210 11.01 -16.85 2.95
C PRO A 210 10.82 -16.87 4.48
N SER A 211 10.09 -15.89 5.01
CA SER A 211 9.54 -15.93 6.36
C SER A 211 8.35 -16.86 6.41
N LYS A 212 8.30 -17.69 7.45
CA LYS A 212 7.29 -18.75 7.64
C LYS A 212 5.89 -18.28 8.03
N GLY A 213 5.68 -16.98 8.24
CA GLY A 213 4.34 -16.48 8.58
C GLY A 213 3.84 -16.86 9.98
N ALA A 214 4.69 -17.45 10.84
CA ALA A 214 4.35 -17.94 12.17
C ALA A 214 5.39 -17.51 13.24
N THR A 215 4.92 -17.13 14.42
CA THR A 215 5.75 -16.62 15.53
C THR A 215 6.73 -17.65 16.10
N ALA A 216 6.39 -18.95 16.06
CA ALA A 216 7.26 -20.04 16.52
C ALA A 216 8.44 -20.35 15.57
N ALA A 217 8.52 -19.70 14.40
CA ALA A 217 9.54 -19.95 13.39
C ALA A 217 10.76 -19.02 13.48
N TYR A 218 10.90 -18.24 14.55
CA TYR A 218 11.97 -17.25 14.68
C TYR A 218 13.39 -17.80 14.40
N PRO A 219 13.81 -18.97 14.93
CA PRO A 219 15.14 -19.53 14.62
C PRO A 219 15.32 -19.88 13.14
N HIS A 220 14.27 -20.35 12.47
CA HIS A 220 14.31 -20.64 11.04
C HIS A 220 14.49 -19.35 10.25
N ASP A 221 13.68 -18.35 10.54
CA ASP A 221 13.70 -17.08 9.84
C ASP A 221 15.06 -16.36 10.07
N SER A 222 15.64 -16.44 11.26
CA SER A 222 16.99 -15.92 11.55
C SER A 222 18.08 -16.62 10.72
N ASN A 223 17.95 -17.93 10.46
CA ASN A 223 18.86 -18.64 9.56
C ASN A 223 18.68 -18.21 8.10
N MET A 224 17.45 -17.81 7.71
CA MET A 224 17.14 -17.36 6.36
C MET A 224 17.69 -15.97 6.04
N VAL A 225 18.00 -15.14 7.03
CA VAL A 225 18.59 -13.80 6.83
C VAL A 225 19.87 -13.88 6.01
N ARG A 226 20.81 -14.76 6.39
CA ARG A 226 22.12 -14.88 5.73
C ARG A 226 22.02 -15.37 4.29
N VAL A 227 21.12 -16.32 4.00
CA VAL A 227 20.93 -16.82 2.62
C VAL A 227 20.17 -15.83 1.74
N THR A 228 19.38 -14.95 2.36
CA THR A 228 18.60 -13.93 1.65
C THR A 228 19.42 -12.67 1.33
N GLN A 229 20.41 -12.33 2.16
CA GLN A 229 21.25 -11.14 2.00
C GLN A 229 21.82 -10.95 0.59
N PRO A 230 22.43 -11.95 -0.08
CA PRO A 230 22.92 -11.77 -1.45
C PRO A 230 21.83 -11.40 -2.45
N ARG A 231 20.60 -11.91 -2.25
CA ARG A 231 19.44 -11.60 -3.11
C ARG A 231 18.93 -10.19 -2.88
N MET A 232 18.93 -9.72 -1.64
CA MET A 232 18.61 -8.33 -1.33
C MET A 232 19.61 -7.37 -1.99
N LYS A 233 20.92 -7.67 -1.92
CA LYS A 233 21.94 -6.85 -2.60
C LYS A 233 21.71 -6.80 -4.11
N GLU A 234 21.41 -7.95 -4.70
CA GLU A 234 21.07 -8.06 -6.12
C GLU A 234 19.85 -7.20 -6.49
N VAL A 235 18.81 -7.18 -5.66
CA VAL A 235 17.63 -6.32 -5.85
C VAL A 235 18.00 -4.83 -5.74
N LEU A 236 18.76 -4.43 -4.71
CA LEU A 236 19.19 -3.03 -4.55
C LEU A 236 19.99 -2.55 -5.77
N ALA A 237 20.97 -3.33 -6.22
CA ALA A 237 21.76 -3.01 -7.40
C ALA A 237 20.90 -2.87 -8.67
N LYS A 238 19.95 -3.79 -8.88
CA LYS A 238 19.05 -3.73 -10.04
C LYS A 238 18.15 -2.49 -9.98
N LEU A 239 17.56 -2.17 -8.82
CA LEU A 239 16.71 -0.98 -8.68
C LEU A 239 17.51 0.33 -8.87
N SER A 240 18.73 0.40 -8.36
CA SER A 240 19.63 1.55 -8.58
C SER A 240 19.97 1.78 -10.05
N ASN A 241 19.93 0.73 -10.88
CA ASN A 241 20.24 0.77 -12.30
C ASN A 241 19.01 1.02 -13.22
N GLN A 242 17.84 1.35 -12.65
CA GLN A 242 16.64 1.67 -13.44
C GLN A 242 16.55 3.14 -13.89
N GLY A 243 17.58 3.95 -13.63
CA GLY A 243 17.59 5.36 -14.02
C GLY A 243 16.86 6.29 -13.04
N ALA A 244 16.44 5.79 -11.88
CA ALA A 244 15.87 6.61 -10.81
C ALA A 244 16.94 7.52 -10.20
N ASP A 245 16.59 8.75 -9.89
CA ASP A 245 17.45 9.66 -9.14
C ASP A 245 17.59 9.24 -7.68
N ARG A 246 16.58 8.52 -7.18
CA ARG A 246 16.49 8.09 -5.79
C ARG A 246 15.80 6.72 -5.67
N VAL A 247 16.45 5.82 -4.95
CA VAL A 247 15.80 4.63 -4.37
C VAL A 247 15.51 4.94 -2.89
N VAL A 248 14.24 4.84 -2.52
CA VAL A 248 13.74 4.93 -1.15
C VAL A 248 13.53 3.50 -0.64
N VAL A 249 14.08 3.17 0.51
CA VAL A 249 13.95 1.83 1.11
C VAL A 249 13.37 1.93 2.50
N ILE A 250 12.30 1.19 2.77
CA ILE A 250 11.68 1.04 4.07
C ILE A 250 11.74 -0.43 4.47
N ALA A 251 12.45 -0.74 5.55
CA ALA A 251 12.52 -2.09 6.10
C ALA A 251 11.94 -2.14 7.51
N HIS A 252 11.30 -3.26 7.84
CA HIS A 252 10.67 -3.46 9.15
C HIS A 252 11.23 -4.68 9.90
N SER A 253 11.43 -4.53 11.21
CA SER A 253 11.78 -5.60 12.14
C SER A 253 12.94 -6.44 11.61
N MET A 254 12.82 -7.76 11.49
CA MET A 254 13.92 -8.60 11.01
C MET A 254 14.31 -8.36 9.53
N GLY A 255 13.44 -7.72 8.74
CA GLY A 255 13.78 -7.26 7.40
C GLY A 255 14.87 -6.18 7.39
N THR A 256 15.02 -5.43 8.50
CA THR A 256 16.10 -4.44 8.65
C THR A 256 17.47 -5.13 8.69
N GLN A 257 17.59 -6.31 9.32
CA GLN A 257 18.85 -7.07 9.29
C GLN A 257 19.26 -7.40 7.85
N ILE A 258 18.33 -7.96 7.07
CA ILE A 258 18.56 -8.36 5.67
C ILE A 258 19.01 -7.15 4.85
N LEU A 259 18.28 -6.03 4.97
CA LEU A 259 18.61 -4.80 4.27
C LEU A 259 19.97 -4.25 4.71
N SER A 260 20.21 -4.13 6.01
CA SER A 260 21.41 -3.51 6.55
C SER A 260 22.69 -4.22 6.11
N TYR A 261 22.71 -5.56 6.15
CA TYR A 261 23.88 -6.30 5.68
C TYR A 261 24.06 -6.21 4.16
N ALA A 262 22.97 -6.32 3.38
CA ALA A 262 23.02 -6.20 1.93
C ALA A 262 23.46 -4.81 1.47
N LEU A 263 23.04 -3.76 2.17
CA LEU A 263 23.41 -2.38 1.90
C LEU A 263 24.89 -2.13 2.21
N THR A 264 25.43 -2.67 3.31
CA THR A 264 26.87 -2.60 3.61
C THR A 264 27.71 -3.30 2.53
N ASP A 265 27.25 -4.45 2.02
CA ASP A 265 27.93 -5.10 0.90
C ASP A 265 27.84 -4.28 -0.39
N LEU A 266 26.67 -3.68 -0.69
CA LEU A 266 26.50 -2.81 -1.86
C LEU A 266 27.42 -1.59 -1.79
N ILE A 267 27.48 -0.92 -0.64
CA ILE A 267 28.38 0.23 -0.39
C ILE A 267 29.84 -0.14 -0.69
N ARG A 268 30.26 -1.36 -0.32
CA ARG A 268 31.63 -1.84 -0.50
C ARG A 268 31.93 -2.27 -1.94
N GLU A 269 30.98 -2.88 -2.62
CA GLU A 269 31.19 -3.56 -3.90
C GLU A 269 30.73 -2.74 -5.12
N ASP A 270 29.72 -1.89 -4.95
CA ASP A 270 29.17 -1.00 -5.98
C ASP A 270 28.74 0.35 -5.37
N PRO A 271 29.70 1.23 -5.04
CA PRO A 271 29.41 2.53 -4.43
C PRO A 271 28.53 3.45 -5.30
N GLU A 272 28.58 3.30 -6.63
CA GLU A 272 27.75 4.08 -7.55
C GLU A 272 26.28 3.69 -7.44
N ALA A 273 25.98 2.39 -7.38
CA ALA A 273 24.63 1.92 -7.10
C ALA A 273 24.18 2.28 -5.68
N ALA A 274 25.08 2.22 -4.68
CA ALA A 274 24.78 2.63 -3.31
C ALA A 274 24.45 4.12 -3.21
N ALA A 275 25.09 4.98 -3.99
CA ALA A 275 24.81 6.42 -4.04
C ALA A 275 23.41 6.77 -4.58
N ARG A 276 22.71 5.82 -5.21
CA ARG A 276 21.29 5.96 -5.59
C ARG A 276 20.33 5.66 -4.44
N ILE A 277 20.78 4.97 -3.40
CA ILE A 277 19.99 4.69 -2.20
C ILE A 277 20.01 5.93 -1.29
N ARG A 278 19.10 6.89 -1.54
CA ARG A 278 19.09 8.18 -0.82
C ARG A 278 18.23 8.22 0.42
N THR A 279 17.27 7.32 0.56
CA THR A 279 16.43 7.31 1.76
C THR A 279 16.33 5.89 2.29
N VAL A 280 16.79 5.68 3.52
CA VAL A 280 16.72 4.39 4.21
C VAL A 280 16.00 4.60 5.52
N ILE A 281 14.90 3.88 5.70
CA ILE A 281 14.12 3.87 6.93
C ILE A 281 14.18 2.46 7.52
N LEU A 282 14.69 2.35 8.74
CA LEU A 282 14.69 1.14 9.55
C LEU A 282 13.62 1.29 10.64
N ALA A 283 12.50 0.61 10.46
CA ALA A 283 11.39 0.61 11.38
C ALA A 283 11.51 -0.55 12.38
N ALA A 284 11.53 -0.23 13.67
CA ALA A 284 11.68 -1.19 14.76
C ALA A 284 12.77 -2.24 14.50
N PRO A 285 14.00 -1.83 14.15
CA PRO A 285 15.03 -2.77 13.69
C PRO A 285 15.36 -3.85 14.72
N ASP A 286 15.19 -5.10 14.31
CA ASP A 286 15.54 -6.27 15.11
C ASP A 286 17.02 -6.62 14.88
N ILE A 287 17.95 -5.72 15.21
CA ILE A 287 19.39 -5.92 15.03
C ILE A 287 20.07 -5.83 16.40
N ASP A 288 21.06 -6.68 16.66
CA ASP A 288 21.91 -6.53 17.85
C ASP A 288 22.51 -5.12 17.90
N ALA A 289 22.34 -4.43 19.04
CA ALA A 289 22.73 -3.03 19.19
C ALA A 289 24.23 -2.81 19.02
N ARG A 290 25.06 -3.75 19.48
CA ARG A 290 26.50 -3.66 19.33
C ARG A 290 26.92 -3.85 17.88
N VAL A 291 26.36 -4.85 17.20
CA VAL A 291 26.61 -5.07 15.77
C VAL A 291 26.19 -3.85 14.95
N PHE A 292 25.04 -3.26 15.26
CA PHE A 292 24.58 -2.06 14.56
C PHE A 292 25.55 -0.90 14.75
N THR A 293 25.87 -0.55 16.00
CA THR A 293 26.72 0.60 16.33
C THR A 293 28.17 0.42 15.88
N GLU A 294 28.75 -0.77 16.02
CA GLU A 294 30.17 -1.01 15.75
C GLU A 294 30.46 -1.38 14.29
N GLN A 295 29.49 -1.93 13.54
CA GLN A 295 29.73 -2.46 12.19
C GLN A 295 28.86 -1.80 11.11
N LEU A 296 27.55 -1.66 11.35
CA LEU A 296 26.61 -1.22 10.32
C LEU A 296 26.55 0.32 10.19
N ALA A 297 26.36 1.02 11.30
CA ALA A 297 26.27 2.48 11.31
C ALA A 297 27.52 3.17 10.72
N PRO A 298 28.77 2.71 10.99
CA PRO A 298 29.95 3.26 10.34
C PRO A 298 29.93 3.12 8.81
N ALA A 299 29.45 1.99 8.29
CA ALA A 299 29.35 1.76 6.84
C ALA A 299 28.32 2.70 6.19
N PHE A 300 27.19 2.95 6.85
CA PHE A 300 26.12 3.80 6.32
C PHE A 300 26.52 5.27 6.15
N ARG A 301 27.62 5.73 6.77
CA ARG A 301 28.17 7.08 6.56
C ARG A 301 28.62 7.34 5.12
N ALA A 302 28.82 6.30 4.33
CA ALA A 302 29.13 6.42 2.90
C ALA A 302 27.88 6.74 2.05
N LEU A 303 26.68 6.64 2.60
CA LEU A 303 25.44 6.99 1.89
C LEU A 303 25.30 8.52 1.77
N PRO A 304 24.61 9.02 0.73
CA PRO A 304 24.43 10.47 0.55
C PRO A 304 23.60 11.14 1.65
N GLU A 305 22.73 10.39 2.32
CA GLU A 305 21.89 10.88 3.40
C GLU A 305 21.95 9.95 4.62
N PRO A 306 21.74 10.48 5.84
CA PRO A 306 21.65 9.67 7.05
C PRO A 306 20.51 8.65 7.00
N VAL A 307 20.75 7.46 7.55
CA VAL A 307 19.71 6.44 7.76
C VAL A 307 18.77 6.89 8.86
N THR A 308 17.45 6.75 8.66
CA THR A 308 16.45 7.04 9.69
C THR A 308 16.05 5.77 10.42
N LEU A 309 16.16 5.77 11.74
CA LEU A 309 15.84 4.63 12.60
C LEU A 309 14.69 5.00 13.54
N TYR A 310 13.57 4.28 13.44
CA TYR A 310 12.47 4.42 14.40
C TYR A 310 12.56 3.30 15.43
N ALA A 311 12.74 3.67 16.69
CA ALA A 311 12.77 2.76 17.84
C ALA A 311 11.51 2.93 18.70
N SER A 312 11.03 1.86 19.32
CA SER A 312 9.88 1.92 20.22
C SER A 312 10.04 0.94 21.39
N SER A 313 9.71 1.39 22.60
CA SER A 313 9.67 0.56 23.82
C SER A 313 8.42 -0.31 23.92
N ASN A 314 7.42 -0.04 23.08
CA ASN A 314 6.13 -0.75 23.06
C ASN A 314 6.04 -1.83 21.97
N ASP A 315 7.12 -2.09 21.23
CA ASP A 315 7.12 -3.07 20.16
C ASP A 315 7.09 -4.53 20.69
N THR A 316 5.95 -5.19 20.54
CA THR A 316 5.72 -6.58 21.00
C THR A 316 6.61 -7.58 20.26
N ALA A 317 6.98 -7.28 19.03
CA ALA A 317 7.84 -8.10 18.17
C ALA A 317 9.29 -8.09 18.67
N LEU A 318 9.82 -6.93 19.07
CA LEU A 318 11.16 -6.80 19.66
C LEU A 318 11.24 -7.45 21.04
N LYS A 319 10.19 -7.35 21.87
CA LYS A 319 10.11 -8.05 23.15
C LYS A 319 10.20 -9.57 22.99
N ALA A 320 9.55 -10.13 21.96
CA ALA A 320 9.69 -11.54 21.61
C ALA A 320 11.14 -11.86 21.19
N SER A 321 11.75 -11.06 20.31
CA SER A 321 13.14 -11.25 19.88
C SER A 321 14.15 -11.22 21.03
N ARG A 322 14.05 -10.25 21.96
CA ARG A 322 14.92 -10.16 23.15
C ARG A 322 14.82 -11.41 24.02
N ARG A 323 13.61 -11.95 24.21
CA ARG A 323 13.39 -13.17 24.99
C ARG A 323 14.10 -14.39 24.40
N PHE A 324 14.27 -14.44 23.08
CA PHE A 324 14.93 -15.54 22.39
C PHE A 324 16.45 -15.36 22.20
N ASN A 325 16.93 -14.13 21.97
CA ASN A 325 18.33 -13.89 21.61
C ASN A 325 19.22 -13.44 22.78
N GLY A 326 18.64 -12.90 23.86
CA GLY A 326 19.39 -12.53 25.06
C GLY A 326 20.29 -11.30 24.94
N TYR A 327 20.18 -10.53 23.85
CA TYR A 327 20.94 -9.30 23.60
C TYR A 327 20.01 -8.12 23.30
N ASP A 328 20.50 -6.91 23.56
CA ASP A 328 19.78 -5.67 23.30
C ASP A 328 19.59 -5.44 21.80
N ARG A 329 18.38 -5.00 21.43
CA ARG A 329 18.03 -4.69 20.05
C ARG A 329 18.05 -3.19 19.84
N ILE A 330 18.65 -2.74 18.74
CA ILE A 330 18.79 -1.31 18.44
C ILE A 330 17.44 -0.60 18.23
N GLY A 331 16.39 -1.34 17.84
CA GLY A 331 15.05 -0.80 17.69
C GLY A 331 14.24 -0.71 18.98
N ASP A 332 14.75 -1.21 20.11
CA ASP A 332 14.01 -1.23 21.37
C ASP A 332 14.44 -0.08 22.27
N ALA A 333 13.50 0.85 22.46
CA ALA A 333 13.70 2.07 23.23
C ALA A 333 13.40 1.91 24.74
N SER A 334 13.26 0.68 25.26
CA SER A 334 13.18 0.48 26.72
C SER A 334 14.49 0.82 27.42
N GLU A 335 15.60 0.73 26.69
CA GLU A 335 16.92 1.18 27.13
C GLU A 335 17.17 2.60 26.63
N VAL A 336 18.15 3.29 27.21
CA VAL A 336 18.52 4.65 26.78
C VAL A 336 18.95 4.64 25.32
N LEU A 337 18.16 5.28 24.47
CA LEU A 337 18.50 5.48 23.06
C LEU A 337 19.75 6.34 22.94
N GLN A 338 20.62 5.96 22.00
CA GLN A 338 21.89 6.64 21.77
C GLN A 338 21.86 7.40 20.46
N ALA A 339 22.44 8.60 20.45
CA ALA A 339 22.73 9.31 19.21
C ALA A 339 23.88 8.61 18.49
N LEU A 340 23.70 8.39 17.18
CA LEU A 340 24.64 7.65 16.35
C LEU A 340 24.99 8.49 15.12
N GLU A 341 26.28 8.74 14.91
CA GLU A 341 26.74 9.49 13.74
C GLU A 341 26.37 8.76 12.43
N GLY A 342 25.75 9.49 11.51
CA GLY A 342 25.22 8.94 10.25
C GLY A 342 23.80 8.37 10.37
N ILE A 343 23.20 8.38 11.56
CA ILE A 343 21.85 7.86 11.83
C ILE A 343 20.99 8.95 12.48
N VAL A 344 19.78 9.14 11.95
CA VAL A 344 18.72 9.91 12.61
C VAL A 344 17.90 8.94 13.45
N VAL A 345 18.12 8.94 14.76
CA VAL A 345 17.37 8.11 15.71
C VAL A 345 16.09 8.83 16.13
N ILE A 346 14.96 8.16 15.98
CA ILE A 346 13.63 8.65 16.31
C ILE A 346 12.99 7.71 17.34
N ASP A 347 12.71 8.26 18.52
CA ASP A 347 11.91 7.62 19.55
C ASP A 347 10.42 7.71 19.18
N ALA A 348 9.85 6.57 18.83
CA ALA A 348 8.43 6.37 18.54
C ALA A 348 7.69 5.69 19.70
N SER A 349 8.24 5.69 20.92
CA SER A 349 7.62 5.07 22.11
C SER A 349 6.28 5.69 22.51
N ASN A 350 6.08 6.98 22.20
CA ASN A 350 4.86 7.72 22.50
C ASN A 350 3.68 7.37 21.56
N VAL A 351 3.91 6.49 20.59
CA VAL A 351 2.88 5.96 19.69
C VAL A 351 2.61 4.51 20.12
N ILE A 352 1.39 4.20 20.55
CA ILE A 352 0.98 2.89 21.08
C ILE A 352 0.97 1.86 19.94
N SER A 353 2.00 1.01 20.02
CA SER A 353 2.24 -0.31 19.40
C SER A 353 1.36 -0.77 18.24
N ASP A 354 1.90 -0.62 17.03
CA ASP A 354 2.53 -1.71 16.28
C ASP A 354 2.96 -1.06 14.96
N PHE A 355 4.27 -0.85 14.73
CA PHE A 355 4.76 -0.06 13.60
C PHE A 355 4.24 -0.58 12.23
N PHE A 356 3.76 -1.84 12.17
CA PHE A 356 3.06 -2.44 11.03
C PHE A 356 2.05 -3.57 11.40
N GLY A 357 1.46 -3.52 12.58
CA GLY A 357 0.51 -4.50 13.16
C GLY A 357 -0.62 -3.77 13.92
N HIS A 358 -1.60 -4.48 14.48
CA HIS A 358 -2.82 -3.88 15.00
C HIS A 358 -2.56 -2.87 16.13
N VAL A 359 -2.98 -1.59 15.98
CA VAL A 359 -3.66 -0.70 16.98
C VAL A 359 -3.86 0.76 16.42
N TYR A 360 -5.00 1.36 16.80
CA TYR A 360 -5.57 2.74 16.70
C TYR A 360 -5.09 3.77 15.63
N PHE A 361 -6.05 4.11 14.75
CA PHE A 361 -6.17 5.26 13.83
C PHE A 361 -5.38 6.54 14.14
N ALA A 362 -5.48 7.10 15.35
CA ALA A 362 -4.98 8.45 15.63
C ALA A 362 -3.45 8.54 15.82
N GLU A 363 -2.79 7.44 16.15
CA GLU A 363 -1.37 7.49 16.55
C GLU A 363 -0.45 7.00 15.41
N ASN A 364 -0.96 6.16 14.50
CA ASN A 364 -0.26 5.74 13.28
C ASN A 364 -0.10 6.90 12.28
N THR A 365 -1.00 7.89 12.31
CA THR A 365 -0.92 9.08 11.45
C THR A 365 0.33 9.90 11.70
N SER A 366 0.84 10.02 12.94
CA SER A 366 2.02 10.84 13.23
C SER A 366 3.30 10.22 12.63
N ILE A 367 3.49 8.90 12.79
CA ILE A 367 4.60 8.18 12.15
C ILE A 367 4.48 8.26 10.63
N LEU A 368 3.29 8.00 10.09
CA LEU A 368 3.08 8.00 8.65
C LEU A 368 3.29 9.41 8.05
N SER A 369 2.88 10.46 8.76
CA SER A 369 3.09 11.85 8.36
C SER A 369 4.59 12.21 8.39
N ASP A 370 5.36 11.71 9.36
CA ASP A 370 6.82 11.89 9.39
C ASP A 370 7.52 11.12 8.26
N ILE A 371 7.08 9.88 7.99
CA ILE A 371 7.56 9.08 6.85
C ILE A 371 7.22 9.78 5.54
N TYR A 372 6.00 10.29 5.36
CA TYR A 372 5.60 11.07 4.18
C TYR A 372 6.53 12.26 3.95
N ARG A 373 6.83 13.05 5.00
CA ARG A 373 7.75 14.19 4.89
C ARG A 373 9.17 13.76 4.53
N LYS A 374 9.65 12.63 5.06
CA LYS A 374 10.98 12.10 4.69
C LYS A 374 11.01 11.55 3.26
N VAL A 375 10.00 10.77 2.89
CA VAL A 375 9.91 10.05 1.61
C VAL A 375 9.60 11.01 0.47
N ASN A 376 8.54 11.80 0.54
CA ASN A 376 8.12 12.64 -0.59
C ASN A 376 8.85 13.98 -0.63
N LEU A 377 9.14 14.58 0.52
CA LEU A 377 9.71 15.94 0.58
C LEU A 377 11.22 15.96 0.87
N GLY A 378 11.83 14.82 1.23
CA GLY A 378 13.27 14.75 1.53
C GLY A 378 13.70 15.58 2.74
N LEU A 379 12.77 15.93 3.63
CA LEU A 379 13.06 16.84 4.75
C LEU A 379 14.01 16.19 5.76
N SER A 380 14.98 16.98 6.24
CA SER A 380 15.81 16.66 7.40
C SER A 380 14.95 16.67 8.67
N ALA A 381 15.40 15.96 9.71
CA ALA A 381 14.60 15.77 10.93
C ALA A 381 14.16 17.07 11.61
N ASP A 382 15.01 18.09 11.61
CA ASP A 382 14.75 19.43 12.14
C ASP A 382 13.66 20.21 11.39
N LYS A 383 13.32 19.78 10.17
CA LYS A 383 12.28 20.39 9.33
C LYS A 383 11.00 19.56 9.30
N ARG A 384 10.95 18.41 9.97
CA ARG A 384 9.77 17.55 9.99
C ARG A 384 8.91 17.90 11.21
N GLU A 385 7.78 18.54 10.94
CA GLU A 385 6.76 18.82 11.95
C GLU A 385 6.34 17.52 12.64
N GLY A 386 6.09 17.60 13.94
CA GLY A 386 5.79 16.42 14.76
C GLY A 386 7.02 15.72 15.32
N LEU A 387 8.23 16.20 15.04
CA LEU A 387 9.45 15.78 15.70
C LEU A 387 9.94 16.84 16.68
N VAL A 388 10.32 16.40 17.88
CA VAL A 388 11.02 17.23 18.87
C VAL A 388 12.40 16.64 19.16
N GLN A 389 13.39 17.51 19.26
CA GLN A 389 14.76 17.11 19.59
C GLN A 389 14.87 16.85 21.09
N ILE A 390 15.63 15.80 21.46
CA ILE A 390 15.88 15.41 22.84
C ILE A 390 17.37 15.15 23.00
N ASP A 391 17.98 15.81 23.97
CA ASP A 391 19.37 15.57 24.32
C ASP A 391 19.51 14.30 25.16
N THR A 392 20.42 13.42 24.74
CA THR A 392 20.87 12.24 25.49
C THR A 392 22.33 12.39 25.87
N GLU A 393 22.85 11.50 26.72
CA GLU A 393 24.27 11.49 27.11
C GLU A 393 25.24 11.36 25.91
N THR A 394 24.77 10.78 24.81
CA THR A 394 25.57 10.54 23.60
C THR A 394 25.34 11.57 22.49
N GLY A 395 24.42 12.52 22.70
CA GLY A 395 24.03 13.53 21.72
C GLY A 395 22.52 13.60 21.52
N ALA A 396 22.10 14.43 20.58
CA ALA A 396 20.68 14.65 20.33
C ALA A 396 20.04 13.55 19.48
N ILE A 397 18.85 13.12 19.88
CA ILE A 397 17.93 12.28 19.11
C ILE A 397 16.63 13.04 18.84
N TRP A 398 15.72 12.43 18.11
CA TRP A 398 14.37 12.96 17.86
C TRP A 398 13.32 12.09 18.54
N ARG A 399 12.17 12.67 18.83
CA ARG A 399 10.99 11.94 19.31
C ARG A 399 9.76 12.41 18.55
N ILE A 400 8.90 11.45 18.19
CA ILE A 400 7.60 11.75 17.63
C ILE A 400 6.72 12.34 18.74
N THR A 401 6.22 13.54 18.51
CA THR A 401 5.12 14.08 19.29
C THR A 401 3.87 13.29 18.91
N GLY A 402 3.12 12.82 19.91
CA GLY A 402 1.84 12.17 19.68
C GLY A 402 0.87 13.06 18.88
N PRO A 403 -0.30 12.53 18.51
CA PRO A 403 -1.29 13.27 17.72
C PRO A 403 -1.70 14.62 18.32
#